data_AF-R2NZL2-F1
#
_entry.id   AF-R2NZL2-F1
#
_cell.length_a   1.000
_cell.length_b   1.000
_cell.length_c   1.000
_cell.angle_alpha   90.00
_cell.angle_beta   90.00
_cell.angle_gamma   90.00
#
_symmetry.space_group_name_H-M   'P 1'
#
loop_
_entity.id
_entity.type
_entity.pdbx_description
1 polymer ?
#
loop_
_entity_poly.entity_id
_entity_poly.type
_entity_poly.pdbx_seq_one_letter_code
_entity_poly.pdbx_strand_id
1 'polypeptide(L)'
;MKQATRNVPRWILAFIGSLLLFATLALICIRMTLFNQNFMIKQIHQTEYVETIRKDMTQSIQDLGRGSNIPPEVLADVVSEKTVSANVDNYIRSIYQEVPFEIQGEDQVKDNIMKNVTQYAQQKNIAIDETTQNNLNNLAASATKNYSSYIEIPYLLSYGKKVMAFKSALTLILIIAGAAFLLVFVGLLLMAKMKHQKIRWSSVTFLGGGLMLAVLPALIYFSGVIDRLGIMSEGLYQFVTGYITAFDLSFVFAGLGLTVLALLLVLISERMRSKKIHNVR
;
A
#
# COMPACT_ATOMS: atom_id res chain seq x y z
N MET A 1 -30.63 -14.71 -40.24
CA MET A 1 -30.47 -13.30 -39.81
C MET A 1 -31.26 -12.88 -38.56
N LYS A 2 -32.43 -13.45 -38.21
CA LYS A 2 -33.29 -12.99 -37.08
C LYS A 2 -32.77 -13.25 -35.63
N GLN A 3 -31.85 -14.19 -35.40
CA GLN A 3 -31.35 -14.49 -34.04
C GLN A 3 -30.18 -13.58 -33.61
N ALA A 4 -29.30 -13.19 -34.54
CA ALA A 4 -28.14 -12.35 -34.25
C ALA A 4 -28.57 -10.94 -33.81
N THR A 5 -29.51 -10.32 -34.52
CA THR A 5 -30.07 -9.00 -34.19
C THR A 5 -30.81 -8.96 -32.85
N ARG A 6 -31.40 -10.09 -32.42
CA ARG A 6 -32.15 -10.19 -31.15
C ARG A 6 -31.25 -10.25 -29.91
N ASN A 7 -29.97 -10.57 -30.06
CA ASN A 7 -29.01 -10.66 -28.95
C ASN A 7 -28.09 -9.45 -28.84
N VAL A 8 -28.08 -8.54 -29.83
CA VAL A 8 -27.27 -7.31 -29.81
C VAL A 8 -27.49 -6.49 -28.53
N PRO A 9 -28.73 -6.23 -28.07
CA PRO A 9 -28.94 -5.44 -26.85
C PRO A 9 -28.32 -6.10 -25.60
N ARG A 10 -28.34 -7.43 -25.52
CA ARG A 10 -27.77 -8.17 -24.39
C ARG A 10 -26.24 -8.13 -24.39
N TRP A 11 -25.62 -8.21 -25.57
CA TRP A 11 -24.17 -8.04 -25.69
C TRP A 11 -23.72 -6.63 -25.30
N ILE A 12 -24.45 -5.61 -25.73
CA ILE A 12 -24.18 -4.22 -25.35
C ILE A 12 -24.31 -4.04 -23.83
N LEU A 13 -25.42 -4.50 -23.24
CA LEU A 13 -25.61 -4.43 -21.79
C LEU A 13 -24.58 -5.24 -21.02
N ALA A 14 -24.17 -6.41 -21.51
CA ALA A 14 -23.12 -7.21 -20.90
C ALA A 14 -21.77 -6.48 -20.94
N PHE A 15 -21.43 -5.84 -22.06
CA PHE A 15 -20.21 -5.03 -22.20
C PHE A 15 -20.21 -3.81 -21.27
N ILE A 16 -21.29 -3.03 -21.27
CA ILE A 16 -21.44 -1.88 -20.35
C ILE A 16 -21.39 -2.35 -18.89
N GLY A 17 -22.06 -3.47 -18.58
CA GLY A 17 -22.00 -4.11 -17.27
C GLY A 17 -20.58 -4.51 -16.87
N SER A 18 -19.80 -5.08 -17.80
CA SER A 18 -18.40 -5.44 -17.55
C SER A 18 -17.55 -4.22 -17.23
N LEU A 19 -17.74 -3.14 -17.99
CA LEU A 19 -17.00 -1.89 -17.81
C LEU A 19 -17.33 -1.24 -16.46
N LEU A 20 -18.61 -1.20 -16.08
CA LEU A 20 -19.05 -0.68 -14.79
C LEU A 20 -18.55 -1.54 -13.63
N LEU A 21 -18.59 -2.88 -13.77
CA LEU A 21 -18.04 -3.80 -12.77
C LEU A 21 -16.53 -3.62 -12.59
N PHE A 22 -15.79 -3.51 -13.70
CA PHE A 22 -14.37 -3.18 -13.68
C PHE A 22 -14.12 -1.87 -12.93
N ALA A 23 -14.83 -0.80 -13.28
CA ALA A 23 -14.68 0.50 -12.65
C ALA A 23 -14.97 0.42 -11.13
N THR A 24 -16.06 -0.25 -10.72
CA THR A 24 -16.40 -0.44 -9.31
C THR A 24 -15.31 -1.20 -8.56
N LEU A 25 -14.82 -2.32 -9.10
CA LEU A 25 -13.78 -3.12 -8.43
C LEU A 25 -12.43 -2.41 -8.41
N ALA A 26 -12.06 -1.67 -9.46
CA ALA A 26 -10.88 -0.84 -9.48
C ALA A 26 -10.93 0.23 -8.37
N LEU A 27 -12.08 0.92 -8.22
CA LEU A 27 -12.29 1.90 -7.16
C LEU A 27 -12.23 1.26 -5.76
N ILE A 28 -12.75 0.03 -5.61
CA ILE A 28 -12.62 -0.74 -4.36
C ILE A 28 -11.15 -1.05 -4.07
N CYS A 29 -10.37 -1.51 -5.06
CA CYS A 29 -8.94 -1.77 -4.88
C CYS A 29 -8.21 -0.49 -4.44
N ILE A 30 -8.45 0.64 -5.11
CA ILE A 30 -7.89 1.95 -4.73
C ILE A 30 -8.30 2.34 -3.31
N ARG A 31 -9.58 2.11 -2.92
CA ARG A 31 -10.08 2.46 -1.60
C ARG A 31 -9.42 1.63 -0.49
N MET A 32 -9.21 0.33 -0.74
CA MET A 32 -8.62 -0.62 0.22
C MET A 32 -7.10 -0.47 0.35
N THR A 33 -6.44 0.17 -0.62
CA THR A 33 -4.99 0.37 -0.68
C THR A 33 -4.64 1.83 -0.42
N LEU A 34 -4.67 2.68 -1.45
CA LEU A 34 -4.25 4.09 -1.43
C LEU A 34 -4.93 4.91 -0.32
N PHE A 35 -6.24 4.71 -0.11
CA PHE A 35 -7.03 5.42 0.90
C PHE A 35 -7.14 4.69 2.25
N ASN A 36 -6.25 3.72 2.49
CA ASN A 36 -6.25 2.90 3.70
C ASN A 36 -4.93 3.03 4.47
N GLN A 37 -4.98 3.72 5.60
CA GLN A 37 -3.86 3.90 6.51
C GLN A 37 -3.22 2.56 6.93
N ASN A 38 -4.04 1.56 7.24
CA ASN A 38 -3.55 0.26 7.71
C ASN A 38 -2.82 -0.48 6.60
N PHE A 39 -3.19 -0.26 5.33
CA PHE A 39 -2.47 -0.82 4.20
C PHE A 39 -1.06 -0.21 4.11
N MET A 40 -0.93 1.12 4.16
CA MET A 40 0.37 1.79 4.12
C MET A 40 1.27 1.42 5.30
N ILE A 41 0.73 1.43 6.53
CA ILE A 41 1.44 0.96 7.73
C ILE A 41 1.91 -0.47 7.50
N LYS A 42 1.02 -1.39 7.11
CA LYS A 42 1.39 -2.78 6.86
C LYS A 42 2.52 -2.91 5.84
N GLN A 43 2.52 -2.13 4.75
CA GLN A 43 3.60 -2.18 3.76
C GLN A 43 4.94 -1.73 4.36
N ILE A 44 4.94 -0.65 5.15
CA ILE A 44 6.17 -0.18 5.83
C ILE A 44 6.77 -1.24 6.75
N HIS A 45 5.94 -1.96 7.50
CA HIS A 45 6.39 -3.02 8.40
C HIS A 45 6.75 -4.34 7.69
N GLN A 46 6.21 -4.57 6.49
CA GLN A 46 6.56 -5.74 5.66
C GLN A 46 7.86 -5.55 4.88
N THR A 47 8.28 -4.30 4.71
CA THR A 47 9.57 -3.91 4.11
C THR A 47 10.59 -3.63 5.21
N GLU A 48 11.90 -3.71 4.92
CA GLU A 48 12.95 -3.42 5.90
C GLU A 48 13.16 -1.90 6.09
N TYR A 49 12.12 -1.09 5.88
CA TYR A 49 12.18 0.37 5.90
C TYR A 49 12.60 0.92 7.27
N VAL A 50 11.91 0.46 8.33
CA VAL A 50 12.19 0.86 9.72
C VAL A 50 13.61 0.46 10.13
N GLU A 51 14.03 -0.75 9.77
CA GLU A 51 15.36 -1.26 10.07
C GLU A 51 16.45 -0.46 9.34
N THR A 52 16.26 -0.22 8.03
CA THR A 52 17.20 0.52 7.20
C THR A 52 17.37 1.96 7.72
N ILE A 53 16.27 2.63 8.04
CA ILE A 53 16.35 3.99 8.59
C ILE A 53 17.01 4.03 9.96
N ARG A 54 16.70 3.06 10.84
CA ARG A 54 17.37 2.96 12.14
C ARG A 54 18.87 2.78 11.94
N LYS A 55 19.29 1.96 10.99
CA LYS A 55 20.70 1.74 10.65
C LYS A 55 21.34 3.03 10.15
N ASP A 56 20.71 3.75 9.22
CA ASP A 56 21.20 5.02 8.69
C ASP A 56 21.34 6.10 9.78
N MET A 57 20.35 6.21 10.67
CA MET A 57 20.41 7.09 11.84
C MET A 57 21.57 6.70 12.78
N THR A 58 21.70 5.42 13.09
CA THR A 58 22.74 4.91 14.00
C THR A 58 24.13 5.17 13.42
N GLN A 59 24.32 4.91 12.13
CA GLN A 59 25.58 5.16 11.44
C GLN A 59 25.94 6.65 11.45
N SER A 60 24.96 7.53 11.20
CA SER A 60 25.16 8.98 11.29
C SER A 60 25.62 9.42 12.69
N ILE A 61 25.02 8.87 13.75
CA ILE A 61 25.43 9.16 15.14
C ILE A 61 26.84 8.61 15.43
N GLN A 62 27.16 7.42 14.95
CA GLN A 62 28.50 6.85 15.06
C GLN A 62 29.55 7.69 14.34
N ASP A 63 29.24 8.19 13.14
CA ASP A 63 30.13 9.05 12.35
C ASP A 63 30.40 10.38 13.07
N LEU A 64 29.38 10.98 13.69
CA LEU A 64 29.56 12.13 14.58
C LEU A 64 30.44 11.79 15.80
N GLY A 65 30.20 10.62 16.42
CA GLY A 65 30.96 10.14 17.58
C GLY A 65 32.44 9.89 17.28
N ARG A 66 32.78 9.43 16.06
CA ARG A 66 34.16 9.25 15.61
C ARG A 66 34.96 10.54 15.64
N GLY A 67 34.34 11.68 15.31
CA GLY A 67 34.95 13.01 15.44
C GLY A 67 35.38 13.34 16.88
N SER A 68 34.77 12.68 17.86
CA SER A 68 35.06 12.80 19.29
C SER A 68 35.82 11.59 19.86
N ASN A 69 36.42 10.74 19.01
CA ASN A 69 37.11 9.50 19.39
C ASN A 69 36.24 8.51 20.20
N ILE A 70 34.92 8.51 19.99
CA ILE A 70 34.01 7.54 20.60
C ILE A 70 33.92 6.32 19.68
N PRO A 71 34.22 5.11 20.20
CA PRO A 71 34.08 3.88 19.41
C PRO A 71 32.63 3.68 18.94
N PRO A 72 32.38 3.25 17.69
CA PRO A 72 31.03 3.05 17.15
C PRO A 72 30.15 2.13 18.00
N GLU A 73 30.74 1.15 18.66
CA GLU A 73 30.05 0.16 19.50
C GLU A 73 29.35 0.80 20.70
N VAL A 74 29.88 1.92 21.21
CA VAL A 74 29.27 2.69 22.32
C VAL A 74 27.94 3.32 21.88
N LEU A 75 27.80 3.60 20.59
CA LEU A 75 26.66 4.32 20.02
C LEU A 75 25.71 3.42 19.20
N ALA A 76 25.95 2.10 19.13
CA ALA A 76 25.19 1.18 18.28
C ALA A 76 23.70 1.06 18.66
N ASP A 77 23.37 1.19 19.94
CA ASP A 77 22.01 0.94 20.47
C ASP A 77 21.32 2.20 20.99
N VAL A 78 21.80 3.39 20.62
CA VAL A 78 21.21 4.65 21.12
C VAL A 78 19.86 4.98 20.49
N VAL A 79 19.59 4.43 19.29
CA VAL A 79 18.33 4.58 18.57
C VAL A 79 17.52 3.29 18.67
N SER A 80 16.38 3.36 19.38
CA SER A 80 15.46 2.23 19.51
C SER A 80 14.62 2.03 18.26
N GLU A 81 14.58 0.80 17.74
CA GLU A 81 13.70 0.40 16.64
C GLU A 81 12.23 0.70 16.95
N LYS A 82 11.80 0.46 18.19
CA LYS A 82 10.43 0.74 18.64
C LYS A 82 10.08 2.22 18.48
N THR A 83 11.01 3.12 18.83
CA THR A 83 10.81 4.57 18.71
C THR A 83 10.77 5.00 17.25
N VAL A 84 11.66 4.47 16.41
CA VAL A 84 11.63 4.74 14.95
C VAL A 84 10.31 4.26 14.35
N SER A 85 9.91 3.02 14.65
CA SER A 85 8.65 2.43 14.19
C SER A 85 7.43 3.26 14.59
N ALA A 86 7.34 3.68 15.86
CA ALA A 86 6.24 4.52 16.35
C ALA A 86 6.18 5.88 15.63
N ASN A 87 7.32 6.51 15.39
CA ASN A 87 7.39 7.77 14.66
C ASN A 87 6.97 7.61 13.20
N VAL A 88 7.42 6.55 12.52
CA VAL A 88 7.00 6.24 11.15
C VAL A 88 5.49 5.99 11.08
N ASP A 89 4.92 5.24 12.02
CA ASP A 89 3.48 5.03 12.11
C ASP A 89 2.72 6.35 12.32
N ASN A 90 3.21 7.22 13.20
CA ASN A 90 2.62 8.54 13.45
C ASN A 90 2.73 9.44 12.21
N TYR A 91 3.85 9.38 11.50
CA TYR A 91 4.04 10.08 10.24
C TYR A 91 3.01 9.65 9.21
N ILE A 92 2.80 8.34 9.02
CA ILE A 92 1.75 7.83 8.12
C ILE A 92 0.36 8.27 8.61
N ARG A 93 0.06 8.17 9.90
CA ARG A 93 -1.24 8.61 10.45
C ARG A 93 -1.53 10.07 10.13
N SER A 94 -0.53 10.95 10.20
CA SER A 94 -0.68 12.37 9.85
C SER A 94 -1.05 12.64 8.38
N ILE A 95 -0.86 11.65 7.49
CA ILE A 95 -1.32 11.70 6.10
C ILE A 95 -2.83 11.45 6.02
N TYR A 96 -3.30 10.43 6.74
CA TYR A 96 -4.67 9.93 6.65
C TYR A 96 -5.63 10.62 7.62
N GLN A 97 -5.09 11.21 8.68
CA GLN A 97 -5.79 11.92 9.74
C GLN A 97 -5.35 13.38 9.71
N GLU A 98 -6.24 14.31 10.04
CA GLU A 98 -5.94 15.75 10.10
C GLU A 98 -5.14 16.10 11.37
N VAL A 99 -4.22 15.23 11.77
CA VAL A 99 -3.36 15.39 12.95
C VAL A 99 -1.97 15.79 12.46
N PRO A 100 -1.35 16.84 13.04
CA PRO A 100 0.03 17.20 12.70
C PRO A 100 0.98 16.07 13.08
N PHE A 101 2.04 15.90 12.29
CA PHE A 101 3.13 15.00 12.65
C PHE A 101 3.99 15.67 13.72
N GLU A 102 4.21 14.97 14.83
CA GLU A 102 5.12 15.37 15.89
C GLU A 102 6.10 14.24 16.14
N ILE A 103 7.39 14.57 16.15
CA ILE A 103 8.45 13.62 16.39
C ILE A 103 8.61 13.32 17.88
N GLN A 104 8.93 12.07 18.20
CA GLN A 104 9.07 11.59 19.57
C GLN A 104 10.41 10.87 19.77
N GLY A 105 10.92 10.92 21.00
CA GLY A 105 12.10 10.15 21.40
C GLY A 105 13.45 10.82 21.14
N GLU A 106 13.49 12.09 20.72
CA GLU A 106 14.74 12.85 20.62
C GLU A 106 15.47 12.90 21.97
N ASP A 107 14.76 13.20 23.05
CA ASP A 107 15.36 13.26 24.38
C ASP A 107 15.83 11.88 24.86
N GLN A 108 15.13 10.80 24.48
CA GLN A 108 15.58 9.44 24.78
C GLN A 108 16.90 9.12 24.06
N VAL A 109 17.08 9.56 22.82
CA VAL A 109 18.34 9.37 22.08
C VAL A 109 19.47 10.16 22.75
N LYS A 110 19.23 11.40 23.17
CA LYS A 110 20.22 12.20 23.92
C LYS A 110 20.62 11.52 25.22
N ASP A 111 19.65 11.04 26.00
CA ASP A 111 19.88 10.37 27.27
C ASP A 111 20.66 9.06 27.07
N ASN A 112 20.36 8.30 26.02
CA ASN A 112 21.08 7.07 25.69
C ASN A 112 22.54 7.36 25.30
N ILE A 113 22.78 8.40 24.49
CA ILE A 113 24.15 8.84 24.15
C ILE A 113 24.91 9.22 25.41
N MET A 114 24.31 10.08 26.25
CA MET A 114 24.92 10.53 27.49
C MET A 114 25.29 9.36 28.41
N LYS A 115 24.34 8.44 28.61
CA LYS A 115 24.51 7.25 29.44
C LYS A 115 25.62 6.34 28.92
N ASN A 116 25.57 5.97 27.64
CA ASN A 116 26.52 5.01 27.07
C ASN A 116 27.95 5.56 27.05
N VAL A 117 28.12 6.83 26.68
CA VAL A 117 29.45 7.47 26.64
C VAL A 117 30.01 7.65 28.04
N THR A 118 29.17 8.02 29.02
CA THR A 118 29.59 8.13 30.43
C THR A 118 30.02 6.78 30.99
N GLN A 119 29.27 5.71 30.70
CA GLN A 119 29.63 4.35 31.09
C GLN A 119 30.96 3.90 30.46
N TYR A 120 31.16 4.19 29.18
CA TYR A 120 32.42 3.91 28.49
C TYR A 120 33.60 4.68 29.12
N ALA A 121 33.43 5.96 29.41
CA ALA A 121 34.46 6.77 30.06
C ALA A 121 34.83 6.22 31.45
N GLN A 122 33.84 5.83 32.26
CA GLN A 122 34.07 5.19 33.55
C GLN A 122 34.84 3.86 33.42
N GLN A 123 34.46 3.00 32.48
CA GLN A 123 35.14 1.72 32.23
C GLN A 123 36.59 1.89 31.78
N LYS A 124 36.89 2.97 31.05
CA LYS A 124 38.24 3.30 30.56
C LYS A 124 39.01 4.22 31.50
N ASN A 125 38.45 4.59 32.65
CA ASN A 125 39.02 5.55 33.59
C ASN A 125 39.37 6.91 32.93
N ILE A 126 38.52 7.36 32.01
CA ILE A 126 38.62 8.68 31.35
C ILE A 126 37.90 9.70 32.23
N ALA A 127 38.60 10.75 32.64
CA ALA A 127 37.99 11.85 33.39
C ALA A 127 37.05 12.66 32.50
N ILE A 128 35.83 12.90 32.97
CA ILE A 128 34.88 13.81 32.32
C ILE A 128 34.98 15.17 33.01
N ASP A 129 35.72 16.10 32.42
CA ASP A 129 35.76 17.49 32.83
C ASP A 129 34.61 18.31 32.20
N GLU A 130 34.47 19.57 32.57
CA GLU A 130 33.41 20.44 32.04
C GLU A 130 33.46 20.59 30.51
N THR A 131 34.66 20.55 29.92
CA THR A 131 34.84 20.68 28.47
C THR A 131 34.35 19.41 27.76
N THR A 132 34.67 18.24 28.30
CA THR A 132 34.22 16.94 27.82
C THR A 132 32.70 16.81 27.96
N GLN A 133 32.13 17.27 29.07
CA GLN A 133 30.69 17.29 29.29
C GLN A 133 29.98 18.18 28.25
N ASN A 134 30.53 19.37 27.98
CA ASN A 134 29.98 20.26 26.95
C ASN A 134 30.08 19.67 25.54
N ASN A 135 31.19 19.02 25.21
CA ASN A 135 31.36 18.32 23.93
C ASN A 135 30.36 17.17 23.77
N LEU A 136 30.11 16.41 24.84
CA LEU A 136 29.13 15.33 24.84
C LEU A 136 27.69 15.86 24.69
N ASN A 137 27.35 16.98 25.34
CA ASN A 137 26.07 17.66 25.15
C ASN A 137 25.89 18.12 23.68
N ASN A 138 26.94 18.72 23.09
CA ASN A 138 26.93 19.16 21.69
C ASN A 138 26.79 17.99 20.70
N LEU A 139 27.46 16.85 20.98
CA LEU A 139 27.30 15.63 20.22
C LEU A 139 25.85 15.13 20.27
N ALA A 140 25.29 15.01 21.48
CA ALA A 140 23.91 14.55 21.68
C ALA A 140 22.90 15.47 20.98
N ALA A 141 23.08 16.78 21.07
CA ALA A 141 22.23 17.76 20.38
C ALA A 141 22.37 17.67 18.85
N SER A 142 23.59 17.48 18.34
CA SER A 142 23.85 17.34 16.90
C SER A 142 23.28 16.03 16.34
N ALA A 143 23.39 14.94 17.09
CA ALA A 143 22.84 13.63 16.77
C ALA A 143 21.32 13.68 16.55
N THR A 144 20.60 14.50 17.34
CA THR A 144 19.13 14.63 17.19
C THR A 144 18.69 15.69 16.20
N LYS A 145 19.58 16.60 15.75
CA LYS A 145 19.22 17.75 14.91
C LYS A 145 18.52 17.37 13.59
N ASN A 146 18.87 16.22 13.02
CA ASN A 146 18.31 15.71 11.76
C ASN A 146 17.42 14.48 11.97
N TYR A 147 17.02 14.17 13.20
CA TYR A 147 16.27 12.96 13.53
C TYR A 147 14.95 12.87 12.74
N SER A 148 14.25 13.99 12.56
CA SER A 148 13.04 14.07 11.73
C SER A 148 13.29 13.83 10.25
N SER A 149 14.43 14.26 9.72
CA SER A 149 14.74 14.14 8.28
C SER A 149 14.93 12.69 7.83
N TYR A 150 15.25 11.77 8.75
CA TYR A 150 15.32 10.34 8.46
C TYR A 150 13.94 9.66 8.47
N ILE A 151 12.98 10.17 9.25
CA ILE A 151 11.63 9.60 9.37
C ILE A 151 10.72 10.15 8.27
N GLU A 152 10.81 11.45 8.03
CA GLU A 152 9.98 12.15 7.06
C GLU A 152 10.38 11.76 5.63
N ILE A 153 9.43 11.20 4.89
CA ILE A 153 9.63 10.93 3.46
C ILE A 153 9.37 12.23 2.68
N PRO A 154 10.35 12.75 1.91
CA PRO A 154 10.17 13.98 1.15
C PRO A 154 8.90 13.95 0.30
N TYR A 155 8.11 15.02 0.42
CA TYR A 155 6.84 15.25 -0.28
C TYR A 155 5.69 14.26 0.00
N LEU A 156 5.93 13.11 0.64
CA LEU A 156 4.89 12.08 0.85
C LEU A 156 3.72 12.63 1.67
N LEU A 157 4.01 13.41 2.72
CA LEU A 157 2.97 14.07 3.51
C LEU A 157 2.10 15.02 2.67
N SER A 158 2.73 15.85 1.84
CA SER A 158 2.02 16.83 0.99
C SER A 158 1.18 16.13 -0.08
N TYR A 159 1.75 15.15 -0.79
CA TYR A 159 1.04 14.39 -1.83
C TYR A 159 -0.05 13.51 -1.23
N GLY A 160 0.23 12.84 -0.12
CA GLY A 160 -0.73 12.00 0.58
C GLY A 160 -1.95 12.79 1.04
N LYS A 161 -1.76 13.99 1.64
CA LYS A 161 -2.89 14.87 2.01
C LYS A 161 -3.71 15.32 0.80
N LYS A 162 -3.06 15.67 -0.32
CA LYS A 162 -3.77 16.01 -1.58
C LYS A 162 -4.59 14.85 -2.10
N VAL A 163 -4.05 13.62 -2.07
CA VAL A 163 -4.77 12.40 -2.45
C VAL A 163 -5.97 12.19 -1.53
N MET A 164 -5.77 12.33 -0.21
CA MET A 164 -6.82 12.15 0.80
C MET A 164 -7.97 13.15 0.67
N ALA A 165 -7.73 14.34 0.12
CA ALA A 165 -8.80 15.30 -0.20
C ALA A 165 -9.82 14.73 -1.20
N PHE A 166 -9.43 13.78 -2.06
CA PHE A 166 -10.33 13.13 -3.02
C PHE A 166 -11.11 11.94 -2.42
N LYS A 167 -10.93 11.61 -1.13
CA LYS A 167 -11.57 10.43 -0.50
C LYS A 167 -13.08 10.46 -0.59
N SER A 168 -13.69 11.63 -0.37
CA SER A 168 -15.14 11.80 -0.47
C SER A 168 -15.63 11.61 -1.90
N ALA A 169 -14.96 12.25 -2.88
CA ALA A 169 -15.27 12.11 -4.30
C ALA A 169 -15.13 10.66 -4.78
N LEU A 170 -14.05 9.97 -4.39
CA LEU A 170 -13.84 8.54 -4.70
C LEU A 170 -14.99 7.68 -4.15
N THR A 171 -15.42 7.94 -2.92
CA THR A 171 -16.53 7.21 -2.29
C THR A 171 -17.84 7.45 -3.04
N LEU A 172 -18.12 8.69 -3.44
CA LEU A 172 -19.30 9.04 -4.24
C LEU A 172 -19.27 8.32 -5.60
N ILE A 173 -18.15 8.39 -6.33
CA ILE A 173 -18.00 7.74 -7.65
C ILE A 173 -18.15 6.23 -7.53
N LEU A 174 -17.61 5.62 -6.47
CA LEU A 174 -17.76 4.19 -6.19
C LEU A 174 -19.24 3.81 -6.01
N ILE A 175 -20.00 4.57 -5.22
CA ILE A 175 -21.43 4.33 -5.01
C ILE A 175 -22.21 4.46 -6.31
N ILE A 176 -21.95 5.52 -7.09
CA ILE A 176 -22.63 5.77 -8.37
C ILE A 176 -22.31 4.65 -9.37
N ALA A 177 -21.03 4.29 -9.53
CA ALA A 177 -20.61 3.23 -10.44
C ALA A 177 -21.21 1.88 -10.03
N GLY A 178 -21.21 1.56 -8.74
CA GLY A 178 -21.80 0.33 -8.20
C GLY A 178 -23.32 0.27 -8.41
N ALA A 179 -24.04 1.37 -8.16
CA ALA A 179 -25.47 1.45 -8.41
C ALA A 179 -25.80 1.32 -9.91
N ALA A 180 -25.04 2.00 -10.78
CA ALA A 180 -25.19 1.90 -12.22
C ALA A 180 -24.92 0.46 -12.71
N PHE A 181 -23.88 -0.20 -12.20
CA PHE A 181 -23.60 -1.60 -12.46
C PHE A 181 -24.80 -2.48 -12.10
N LEU A 182 -25.34 -2.34 -10.89
CA LEU A 182 -26.49 -3.13 -10.43
C LEU A 182 -27.72 -2.93 -11.31
N LEU A 183 -28.03 -1.69 -11.71
CA LEU A 183 -29.15 -1.40 -12.60
C LEU A 183 -28.99 -2.07 -13.97
N VAL A 184 -27.82 -1.92 -14.61
CA VAL A 184 -27.52 -2.54 -15.90
C VAL A 184 -27.53 -4.07 -15.79
N PHE A 185 -26.96 -4.62 -14.72
CA PHE A 185 -26.88 -6.06 -14.48
C PHE A 185 -28.27 -6.67 -14.25
N VAL A 186 -29.11 -6.05 -13.42
CA VAL A 186 -30.49 -6.49 -13.21
C VAL A 186 -31.27 -6.40 -14.52
N GLY A 187 -31.14 -5.32 -15.28
CA GLY A 187 -31.76 -5.17 -16.61
C GLY A 187 -31.37 -6.31 -17.56
N LEU A 188 -30.09 -6.66 -17.62
CA LEU A 188 -29.58 -7.78 -18.42
C LEU A 188 -30.20 -9.12 -17.98
N LEU A 189 -30.32 -9.36 -16.67
CA LEU A 189 -30.91 -10.59 -16.12
C LEU A 189 -32.42 -10.69 -16.40
N LEU A 190 -33.14 -9.56 -16.37
CA LEU A 190 -34.58 -9.51 -16.68
C LEU A 190 -34.85 -9.82 -18.16
N MET A 191 -33.94 -9.45 -19.07
CA MET A 191 -34.06 -9.79 -20.49
C MET A 191 -33.88 -11.29 -20.77
N ALA A 192 -33.26 -12.05 -19.88
CA ALA A 192 -33.02 -13.48 -20.04
C ALA A 192 -34.16 -14.32 -19.45
N LYS A 193 -34.91 -15.05 -20.29
CA LYS A 193 -36.08 -15.83 -19.86
C LYS A 193 -35.73 -17.08 -19.06
N MET A 194 -34.61 -17.74 -19.37
CA MET A 194 -34.23 -19.01 -18.74
C MET A 194 -33.11 -18.84 -17.72
N LYS A 195 -33.16 -19.61 -16.62
CA LYS A 195 -32.15 -19.56 -15.55
C LYS A 195 -30.71 -19.76 -16.06
N HIS A 196 -30.46 -20.73 -16.95
CA HIS A 196 -29.11 -20.93 -17.52
C HIS A 196 -28.66 -19.74 -18.39
N GLN A 197 -29.59 -19.05 -19.07
CA GLN A 197 -29.24 -17.86 -19.85
C GLN A 197 -28.84 -16.70 -18.94
N LYS A 198 -29.54 -16.52 -17.80
CA LYS A 198 -29.17 -15.53 -16.78
C LYS A 198 -27.73 -15.74 -16.30
N ILE A 199 -27.41 -16.97 -15.91
CA ILE A 199 -26.06 -17.33 -15.42
C ILE A 199 -25.00 -17.15 -16.51
N ARG A 200 -25.30 -17.52 -17.76
CA ARG A 200 -24.38 -17.30 -18.89
C ARG A 200 -24.09 -15.82 -19.14
N TRP A 201 -25.10 -14.97 -19.06
CA TRP A 201 -24.88 -13.53 -19.23
C TRP A 201 -24.10 -12.94 -18.06
N SER A 202 -24.34 -13.42 -16.83
CA SER A 202 -23.51 -13.07 -15.67
C SER A 202 -22.05 -13.47 -15.86
N SER A 203 -21.79 -14.67 -16.38
CA SER A 203 -20.41 -15.13 -16.61
C SER A 203 -19.70 -14.27 -17.66
N VAL A 204 -20.38 -13.84 -18.72
CA VAL A 204 -19.79 -12.95 -19.74
C VAL A 204 -19.43 -11.59 -19.12
N THR A 205 -20.32 -11.01 -18.31
CA THR A 205 -20.09 -9.74 -17.62
C THR A 205 -18.90 -9.83 -16.65
N PHE A 206 -18.85 -10.90 -15.86
CA PHE A 206 -17.80 -11.07 -14.85
C PHE A 206 -16.46 -11.39 -15.50
N LEU A 207 -16.45 -12.20 -16.57
CA LEU A 207 -15.23 -12.49 -17.32
C LEU A 207 -14.64 -11.24 -17.95
N GLY A 208 -15.48 -10.39 -18.56
CA GLY A 208 -15.04 -9.12 -19.13
C GLY A 208 -14.43 -8.19 -18.08
N GLY A 209 -15.14 -7.99 -16.96
CA GLY A 209 -14.63 -7.17 -15.85
C GLY A 209 -13.35 -7.72 -15.22
N GLY A 210 -13.28 -9.04 -15.02
CA GLY A 210 -12.12 -9.71 -14.41
C GLY A 210 -10.86 -9.63 -15.27
N LEU A 211 -11.00 -9.84 -16.58
CA LEU A 211 -9.87 -9.71 -17.52
C LEU A 211 -9.41 -8.24 -17.63
N MET A 212 -10.32 -7.28 -17.74
CA MET A 212 -9.96 -5.85 -17.74
C MET A 212 -9.21 -5.45 -16.48
N LEU A 213 -9.59 -6.01 -15.33
CA LEU A 213 -8.95 -5.72 -14.05
C LEU A 213 -7.57 -6.37 -13.90
N ALA A 214 -7.37 -7.57 -14.45
CA ALA A 214 -6.12 -8.33 -14.26
C ALA A 214 -5.05 -8.06 -15.34
N VAL A 215 -5.43 -7.83 -16.60
CA VAL A 215 -4.48 -7.86 -17.73
C VAL A 215 -3.44 -6.75 -17.62
N LEU A 216 -3.86 -5.48 -17.46
CA LEU A 216 -2.92 -4.36 -17.42
C LEU A 216 -1.99 -4.43 -16.18
N PRO A 217 -2.51 -4.63 -14.95
CA PRO A 217 -1.67 -4.81 -13.77
C PRO A 217 -0.69 -5.99 -13.92
N ALA A 218 -1.15 -7.14 -14.44
CA ALA A 218 -0.24 -8.26 -14.69
C ALA A 218 0.89 -7.91 -15.66
N LEU A 219 0.61 -7.13 -16.72
CA LEU A 219 1.66 -6.64 -17.62
C LEU A 219 2.65 -5.72 -16.91
N ILE A 220 2.17 -4.82 -16.03
CA ILE A 220 3.03 -3.94 -15.23
C ILE A 220 3.93 -4.77 -14.32
N TYR A 221 3.35 -5.72 -13.57
CA TYR A 221 4.08 -6.63 -12.69
C TYR A 221 5.19 -7.40 -13.43
N PHE A 222 4.85 -8.07 -14.54
CA PHE A 222 5.82 -8.89 -15.30
C PHE A 222 6.84 -8.06 -16.10
N SER A 223 6.56 -6.78 -16.38
CA SER A 223 7.50 -5.92 -17.10
C SER A 223 8.75 -5.54 -16.29
N GLY A 224 8.70 -5.69 -14.95
CA GLY A 224 9.77 -5.28 -14.04
C GLY A 224 9.97 -3.75 -14.01
N VAL A 225 8.99 -2.96 -14.45
CA VAL A 225 9.08 -1.48 -14.42
C VAL A 225 9.15 -0.95 -12.99
N ILE A 226 8.50 -1.61 -12.03
CA ILE A 226 8.51 -1.20 -10.62
C ILE A 226 9.91 -1.33 -10.02
N ASP A 227 10.66 -2.39 -10.36
CA ASP A 227 12.03 -2.62 -9.86
C ASP A 227 13.07 -1.67 -10.46
N ARG A 228 12.70 -0.92 -11.51
CA ARG A 228 13.59 0.02 -12.22
C ARG A 228 13.40 1.46 -11.76
N LEU A 229 12.64 1.69 -10.70
CA LEU A 229 12.45 3.03 -10.14
C LEU A 229 13.77 3.55 -9.54
N GLY A 230 14.25 4.69 -10.05
CA GLY A 230 15.51 5.32 -9.63
C GLY A 230 15.40 6.02 -8.28
N ILE A 231 15.28 5.26 -7.20
CA ILE A 231 15.21 5.78 -5.82
C ILE A 231 16.57 5.55 -5.16
N MET A 232 17.23 6.64 -4.73
CA MET A 232 18.61 6.57 -4.22
C MET A 232 18.71 6.00 -2.80
N SER A 233 17.70 6.21 -1.96
CA SER A 233 17.69 5.66 -0.59
C SER A 233 17.19 4.21 -0.63
N GLU A 234 17.97 3.29 -0.04
CA GLU A 234 17.64 1.87 0.02
C GLU A 234 16.32 1.60 0.74
N GLY A 235 16.13 2.18 1.93
CA GLY A 235 14.89 2.02 2.68
C GLY A 235 13.70 2.54 1.88
N LEU A 236 13.81 3.75 1.31
CA LEU A 236 12.74 4.33 0.51
C LEU A 236 12.45 3.51 -0.75
N TYR A 237 13.49 2.96 -1.40
CA TYR A 237 13.34 2.08 -2.55
C TYR A 237 12.54 0.83 -2.18
N GLN A 238 12.92 0.13 -1.12
CA GLN A 238 12.21 -1.07 -0.66
C GLN A 238 10.76 -0.76 -0.31
N PHE A 239 10.50 0.32 0.42
CA PHE A 239 9.14 0.74 0.77
C PHE A 239 8.30 1.04 -0.47
N VAL A 240 8.79 1.91 -1.37
CA VAL A 240 8.00 2.36 -2.52
C VAL A 240 7.75 1.22 -3.50
N THR A 241 8.76 0.41 -3.81
CA THR A 241 8.61 -0.74 -4.71
C THR A 241 7.68 -1.79 -4.11
N GLY A 242 7.82 -2.11 -2.81
CA GLY A 242 6.93 -3.01 -2.09
C GLY A 242 5.49 -2.51 -2.08
N TYR A 243 5.28 -1.23 -1.77
CA TYR A 243 3.96 -0.60 -1.74
C TYR A 243 3.28 -0.60 -3.11
N ILE A 244 3.98 -0.18 -4.16
CA ILE A 244 3.45 -0.16 -5.53
C ILE A 244 3.16 -1.58 -6.03
N THR A 245 4.03 -2.54 -5.72
CA THR A 245 3.82 -3.95 -6.09
C THR A 245 2.59 -4.53 -5.40
N ALA A 246 2.43 -4.30 -4.09
CA ALA A 246 1.25 -4.76 -3.35
C ALA A 246 -0.04 -4.06 -3.83
N PHE A 247 0.04 -2.78 -4.18
CA PHE A 247 -1.05 -2.04 -4.82
C PHE A 247 -1.44 -2.67 -6.16
N ASP A 248 -0.49 -2.91 -7.06
CA ASP A 248 -0.72 -3.50 -8.38
C ASP A 248 -1.30 -4.92 -8.28
N LEU A 249 -0.71 -5.77 -7.44
CA LEU A 249 -1.17 -7.14 -7.20
C LEU A 249 -2.59 -7.19 -6.62
N SER A 250 -3.06 -6.15 -5.93
CA SER A 250 -4.46 -6.10 -5.45
C SER A 250 -5.46 -6.17 -6.62
N PHE A 251 -5.15 -5.53 -7.75
CA PHE A 251 -5.97 -5.60 -8.97
C PHE A 251 -5.85 -6.97 -9.65
N VAL A 252 -4.63 -7.52 -9.71
CA VAL A 252 -4.40 -8.86 -10.26
C VAL A 252 -5.22 -9.90 -9.51
N PHE A 253 -5.13 -9.94 -8.18
CA PHE A 253 -5.87 -10.92 -7.37
C PHE A 253 -7.39 -10.72 -7.45
N ALA A 254 -7.89 -9.48 -7.42
CA ALA A 254 -9.31 -9.20 -7.58
C ALA A 254 -9.81 -9.64 -8.98
N GLY A 255 -9.03 -9.36 -10.04
CA GLY A 255 -9.36 -9.71 -11.41
C GLY A 255 -9.32 -11.21 -11.67
N LEU A 256 -8.32 -11.92 -11.13
CA LEU A 256 -8.23 -13.38 -11.17
C LEU A 256 -9.39 -14.03 -10.41
N GLY A 257 -9.71 -13.55 -9.20
CA GLY A 257 -10.85 -14.04 -8.43
C GLY A 257 -12.17 -13.90 -9.20
N LEU A 258 -12.39 -12.75 -9.84
CA LEU A 258 -13.57 -12.52 -10.67
C LEU A 258 -13.59 -13.40 -11.94
N THR A 259 -12.43 -13.61 -12.55
CA THR A 259 -12.28 -14.47 -13.73
C THR A 259 -12.58 -15.93 -13.40
N VAL A 260 -12.05 -16.45 -12.28
CA VAL A 260 -12.36 -17.81 -11.79
C VAL A 260 -13.85 -17.96 -11.51
N LEU A 261 -14.47 -16.98 -10.84
CA LEU A 261 -15.92 -16.96 -10.61
C LEU A 261 -16.70 -17.02 -11.93
N ALA A 262 -16.28 -16.25 -12.94
CA ALA A 262 -16.91 -16.27 -14.25
C ALA A 262 -16.83 -17.65 -14.92
N LEU A 263 -15.67 -18.31 -14.88
CA LEU A 263 -15.49 -19.66 -15.43
C LEU A 263 -16.39 -20.69 -14.73
N LEU A 264 -16.52 -20.62 -13.40
CA LEU A 264 -17.45 -21.46 -12.65
C LEU A 264 -18.91 -21.24 -13.08
N LEU A 265 -19.31 -19.98 -13.31
CA LEU A 265 -20.65 -19.66 -13.81
C LEU A 265 -20.89 -20.22 -15.22
N VAL A 266 -19.89 -20.22 -16.11
CA VAL A 266 -19.99 -20.87 -17.43
C VAL A 266 -20.30 -22.36 -17.27
N LEU A 267 -19.53 -23.06 -16.42
CA LEU A 267 -19.71 -24.49 -16.18
C LEU A 267 -21.09 -24.81 -15.60
N ILE A 268 -21.57 -24.00 -14.64
CA ILE A 268 -22.90 -24.13 -14.04
C ILE A 268 -23.99 -23.92 -15.11
N SER A 269 -23.84 -22.90 -15.96
CA SER A 269 -24.78 -22.63 -17.05
C SER A 269 -24.90 -23.82 -18.02
N GLU A 270 -23.78 -24.40 -18.45
CA GLU A 270 -23.81 -25.53 -19.38
C GLU A 270 -24.41 -26.80 -18.73
N ARG A 271 -24.10 -27.07 -17.45
CA ARG A 271 -24.74 -28.16 -16.70
C ARG A 271 -26.27 -27.98 -16.61
N MET A 272 -26.74 -26.77 -16.33
CA MET A 272 -28.17 -26.46 -16.26
C MET A 272 -28.87 -26.55 -17.62
N ARG A 273 -28.17 -26.19 -18.70
CA ARG A 273 -28.66 -26.38 -20.07
C ARG A 273 -28.80 -27.87 -20.40
N SER A 274 -27.78 -28.68 -20.10
CA SER A 274 -27.77 -30.11 -20.39
C SER A 274 -28.89 -30.87 -19.66
N LYS A 275 -29.09 -30.62 -18.36
CA LYS A 275 -30.20 -31.21 -17.58
C LYS A 275 -31.57 -30.89 -18.17
N LYS A 276 -31.77 -29.66 -18.67
CA LYS A 276 -33.05 -29.26 -19.28
C LYS A 276 -33.29 -29.92 -20.64
N ILE A 277 -32.24 -30.25 -21.40
CA ILE A 277 -32.36 -30.96 -22.67
C ILE A 277 -32.69 -32.45 -22.43
N HIS A 278 -32.08 -33.07 -21.40
CA HIS A 278 -32.34 -34.47 -21.06
C HIS A 278 -33.72 -34.69 -20.40
N ASN A 279 -34.24 -33.75 -19.60
CA ASN A 279 -35.58 -33.85 -19.01
C ASN A 279 -36.74 -33.59 -20.00
N VAL A 280 -36.44 -33.29 -21.27
CA VAL A 280 -37.45 -33.04 -22.33
C VAL A 280 -37.51 -34.22 -23.32
N ARG A 281 -36.66 -35.24 -23.15
CA ARG A 281 -36.80 -36.57 -23.77
C ARG A 281 -37.41 -37.53 -22.78
#